data_AF-A0A5C7V7I8-F1
#
_entry.id   AF-A0A5C7V7I8-F1
#
_cell.length_a   1.000
_cell.length_b   1.000
_cell.length_c   1.000
_cell.angle_alpha   90.00
_cell.angle_beta   90.00
_cell.angle_gamma   90.00
#
_symmetry.space_group_name_H-M   'P 1'
#
loop_
_entity.id
_entity.type
_entity.pdbx_description
1 polymer ?
#
loop_
_entity_poly.entity_id
_entity_poly.type
_entity_poly.pdbx_seq_one_letter_code
_entity_poly.pdbx_strand_id
1 'polypeptide(L)'
;MNNEKQAYQQKIAAQIAEWEAEIELLKAKSKNLAADAKLEFEQQLSELEKNKSQLSAYLSELADKADDAWEDVKDEAEKKWNKLSEAFECFITKLKE
;
A
#
# COMPACT_ATOMS: atom_id res chain seq x y z
N MET A 1 3.72 -26.96 2.21
CA MET A 1 3.80 -25.64 1.55
C MET A 1 2.39 -25.14 1.41
N ASN A 2 2.01 -24.19 2.27
CA ASN A 2 0.66 -23.64 2.25
C ASN A 2 0.52 -22.67 1.05
N ASN A 3 -0.06 -23.17 -0.04
CA ASN A 3 -0.13 -22.47 -1.33
C ASN A 3 -0.98 -21.19 -1.24
N GLU A 4 -1.94 -21.15 -0.30
CA GLU A 4 -2.82 -20.00 -0.07
C GLU A 4 -2.06 -18.82 0.55
N LYS A 5 -1.19 -19.08 1.53
CA LYS A 5 -0.34 -18.04 2.12
C LYS A 5 0.57 -17.41 1.06
N GLN A 6 1.23 -18.24 0.26
CA GLN A 6 2.12 -17.75 -0.79
C GLN A 6 1.37 -16.94 -1.86
N ALA A 7 0.20 -17.42 -2.30
CA ALA A 7 -0.64 -16.70 -3.25
C ALA A 7 -1.12 -15.36 -2.70
N TYR A 8 -1.52 -15.32 -1.42
CA TYR A 8 -1.86 -14.08 -0.74
C TYR A 8 -0.65 -13.14 -0.72
N GLN A 9 0.51 -13.58 -0.24
CA GLN A 9 1.71 -12.73 -0.19
C GLN A 9 2.09 -12.14 -1.55
N GLN A 10 1.98 -12.93 -2.61
CA GLN A 10 2.24 -12.46 -3.98
C GLN A 10 1.23 -11.41 -4.44
N LYS A 11 -0.07 -11.61 -4.15
CA LYS A 11 -1.12 -10.64 -4.46
C LYS A 11 -0.83 -9.29 -3.77
N ILE A 12 -0.51 -9.35 -2.48
CA ILE A 12 -0.20 -8.15 -1.68
C ILE A 12 1.05 -7.47 -2.21
N ALA A 13 2.13 -8.22 -2.45
CA ALA A 13 3.38 -7.67 -2.98
C ALA A 13 3.19 -7.00 -4.34
N ALA A 14 2.41 -7.61 -5.24
CA ALA A 14 2.10 -7.03 -6.54
C ALA A 14 1.36 -5.70 -6.42
N GLN A 15 0.39 -5.62 -5.50
CA GLN A 15 -0.38 -4.41 -5.28
C GLN A 15 0.45 -3.29 -4.60
N ILE A 16 1.37 -3.64 -3.69
CA ILE A 16 2.36 -2.67 -3.16
C ILE A 16 3.24 -2.12 -4.29
N ALA A 17 3.70 -2.96 -5.21
CA ALA A 17 4.53 -2.53 -6.34
C ALA A 17 3.75 -1.63 -7.32
N GLU A 18 2.46 -1.87 -7.52
CA GLU A 18 1.60 -0.99 -8.32
C GLU A 18 1.50 0.41 -7.67
N TRP A 19 1.26 0.45 -6.36
CA TRP A 19 1.21 1.68 -5.60
C TRP A 19 2.53 2.45 -5.57
N GLU A 20 3.67 1.75 -5.57
CA GLU A 20 4.98 2.37 -5.74
C GLU A 20 5.09 3.14 -7.04
N ALA A 21 4.73 2.50 -8.15
CA ALA A 21 4.77 3.13 -9.47
C ALA A 21 3.81 4.33 -9.56
N GLU A 22 2.63 4.21 -8.95
CA GLU A 22 1.65 5.30 -8.86
C GLU A 22 2.19 6.51 -8.06
N ILE A 23 2.81 6.27 -6.90
CA ILE A 23 3.43 7.31 -6.07
C ILE A 23 4.57 7.98 -6.84
N GLU A 24 5.42 7.21 -7.54
CA GLU A 24 6.51 7.78 -8.35
C GLU A 24 5.98 8.66 -9.49
N LEU A 25 4.88 8.25 -10.14
CA LEU A 25 4.23 9.04 -11.17
C LEU A 25 3.67 10.35 -10.61
N LEU A 26 3.00 10.29 -9.46
CA LEU A 26 2.47 11.46 -8.75
C LEU A 26 3.60 12.42 -8.34
N LYS A 27 4.70 11.89 -7.82
CA LYS A 27 5.92 12.65 -7.47
C LYS A 27 6.57 13.31 -8.68
N ALA A 28 6.53 12.67 -9.84
CA ALA A 28 7.04 13.27 -11.08
C ALA A 28 6.13 14.42 -11.55
N LYS A 29 4.80 14.24 -11.45
CA LYS A 29 3.81 15.29 -11.79
C LYS A 29 3.93 16.51 -10.87
N SER A 30 4.16 16.31 -9.57
CA SER A 30 4.27 17.39 -8.60
C SER A 30 5.40 18.38 -8.86
N LYS A 31 6.46 17.95 -9.58
CA LYS A 31 7.58 18.83 -9.98
C LYS A 31 7.14 19.97 -10.90
N ASN A 32 6.00 19.85 -11.58
CA ASN A 32 5.46 20.87 -12.47
C ASN A 32 4.36 21.74 -11.79
N LEU A 33 4.02 21.47 -10.53
CA LEU A 33 3.04 22.25 -9.79
C LEU A 33 3.65 23.57 -9.27
N ALA A 34 2.79 24.56 -9.06
CA ALA A 34 3.17 25.80 -8.35
C ALA A 34 3.65 25.49 -6.94
N ALA A 35 4.50 26.35 -6.36
CA ALA A 35 5.16 26.09 -5.08
C ALA A 35 4.19 25.78 -3.93
N ASP A 36 3.08 26.51 -3.83
CA ASP A 36 2.05 26.29 -2.80
C ASP A 36 1.33 24.94 -2.99
N ALA A 37 0.92 24.63 -4.23
CA ALA A 37 0.28 23.36 -4.57
C ALA A 37 1.22 22.16 -4.38
N LYS A 38 2.52 22.35 -4.65
CA LYS A 38 3.54 21.34 -4.44
C LYS A 38 3.70 21.00 -2.95
N LEU A 39 3.60 21.98 -2.06
CA LEU A 39 3.75 21.78 -0.62
C LEU A 39 2.61 20.93 -0.04
N GLU A 40 1.37 21.21 -0.44
CA GLU A 40 0.20 20.39 -0.08
C GLU A 40 0.31 18.97 -0.67
N PHE A 41 0.75 18.88 -1.93
CA PHE A 41 0.94 17.60 -2.60
C PHE A 41 2.02 16.75 -1.94
N GLU A 42 3.14 17.34 -1.50
CA GLU A 42 4.22 16.62 -0.81
C GLU A 42 3.77 16.08 0.55
N GLN A 43 2.93 16.82 1.29
CA GLN A 43 2.33 16.33 2.53
C GLN A 43 1.46 15.10 2.27
N GLN A 44 0.62 15.19 1.24
CA GLN A 44 -0.26 14.10 0.83
C GLN A 44 0.53 12.87 0.36
N LEU A 45 1.60 13.07 -0.42
CA LEU A 45 2.48 12.01 -0.87
C LEU A 45 3.21 11.33 0.30
N SER A 46 3.65 12.09 1.29
CA SER A 46 4.30 11.53 2.49
C SER A 46 3.36 10.61 3.28
N GLU A 47 2.06 10.92 3.31
CA GLU A 47 1.07 10.07 3.97
C GLU A 47 0.86 8.76 3.19
N LEU A 48 0.83 8.82 1.86
CA LEU A 48 0.81 7.62 1.01
C LEU A 48 2.05 6.74 1.20
N GLU A 49 3.24 7.33 1.20
CA GLU A 49 4.49 6.60 1.42
C GLU A 49 4.50 5.90 2.80
N LYS A 50 3.98 6.58 3.84
CA LYS A 50 3.83 6.00 5.17
C LYS A 50 2.86 4.82 5.19
N ASN A 51 1.67 4.99 4.61
CA ASN A 51 0.65 3.93 4.55
C ASN A 51 1.19 2.70 3.81
N LYS A 52 1.86 2.91 2.67
CA LYS A 52 2.54 1.85 1.91
C LYS A 52 3.62 1.16 2.75
N SER A 53 4.44 1.91 3.49
CA SER A 53 5.48 1.33 4.34
C SER A 53 4.89 0.47 5.47
N GLN A 54 3.78 0.89 6.06
CA GLN A 54 3.08 0.10 7.09
C GLN A 54 2.54 -1.22 6.52
N LEU A 55 2.04 -1.17 5.29
CA LEU A 55 1.54 -2.34 4.57
C LEU A 55 2.65 -3.33 4.19
N SER A 56 3.80 -2.84 3.74
CA SER A 56 4.97 -3.66 3.49
C SER A 56 5.50 -4.32 4.77
N ALA A 57 5.55 -3.58 5.88
CA ALA A 57 5.93 -4.13 7.18
C ALA A 57 4.97 -5.24 7.63
N TYR A 58 3.66 -5.00 7.51
CA TYR A 58 2.63 -5.98 7.86
C TYR A 58 2.75 -7.26 7.01
N LEU A 59 3.02 -7.14 5.71
CA LEU A 59 3.26 -8.28 4.84
C LEU A 59 4.49 -9.09 5.28
N SER A 60 5.56 -8.42 5.70
CA SER A 60 6.75 -9.09 6.24
C SER A 60 6.43 -9.83 7.54
N GLU A 61 5.69 -9.21 8.45
CA GLU A 61 5.27 -9.86 9.70
C GLU A 61 4.42 -11.11 9.45
N LEU A 62 3.52 -11.06 8.45
CA LEU A 62 2.74 -12.22 8.03
C LEU A 62 3.61 -13.31 7.39
N ALA A 63 4.71 -12.94 6.72
CA ALA A 63 5.64 -13.88 6.15
C ALA A 63 6.33 -14.73 7.22
N ASP A 64 6.72 -14.10 8.33
CA ASP A 64 7.35 -14.75 9.48
C ASP A 64 6.39 -15.64 10.30
N LYS A 65 5.06 -15.50 10.15
CA LYS A 65 4.11 -16.38 10.84
C LYS A 65 4.22 -17.82 10.36
N ALA A 66 4.21 -18.77 11.29
CA ALA A 66 4.13 -20.19 10.96
C ALA A 66 2.84 -20.51 10.19
N ASP A 67 2.88 -21.54 9.34
CA ASP A 67 1.72 -21.95 8.52
C ASP A 67 0.47 -22.28 9.35
N ASP A 68 0.64 -22.75 10.59
CA ASP A 68 -0.46 -23.08 11.52
C ASP A 68 -1.18 -21.83 12.03
N ALA A 69 -0.44 -20.74 12.28
CA ALA A 69 -0.99 -19.46 12.72
C ALA A 69 -1.57 -18.62 11.56
N TRP A 70 -1.30 -19.01 10.30
CA TRP A 70 -1.77 -18.29 9.12
C TRP A 70 -3.30 -18.32 9.00
N GLU A 71 -3.91 -19.47 9.25
CA GLU A 71 -5.36 -19.66 9.12
C GLU A 71 -6.15 -18.77 10.08
N ASP A 72 -5.61 -18.51 11.27
CA ASP A 72 -6.24 -17.65 12.28
C ASP A 72 -6.11 -16.15 11.94
N VAL A 73 -5.05 -15.75 11.23
CA VAL A 73 -4.75 -14.33 10.98
C VAL A 73 -5.11 -13.87 9.57
N LYS A 74 -5.36 -14.78 8.62
CA LYS A 74 -5.62 -14.43 7.21
C LYS A 74 -6.84 -13.52 7.03
N ASP A 75 -7.91 -13.76 7.77
CA ASP A 75 -9.14 -12.98 7.68
C ASP A 75 -8.95 -11.56 8.22
N GLU A 76 -8.18 -11.41 9.31
CA GLU A 76 -7.83 -10.09 9.85
C GLU A 76 -6.88 -9.36 8.91
N ALA A 77 -5.92 -10.08 8.33
CA ALA A 77 -5.00 -9.56 7.33
C ALA A 77 -5.73 -9.04 6.10
N GLU A 78 -6.65 -9.82 5.55
CA GLU A 78 -7.45 -9.44 4.38
C GLU A 78 -8.33 -8.22 4.67
N LYS A 79 -8.97 -8.15 5.84
CA LYS A 79 -9.77 -6.98 6.23
C LYS A 79 -8.92 -5.72 6.37
N LYS A 80 -7.76 -5.81 7.03
CA LYS A 80 -6.82 -4.68 7.16
C LYS A 80 -6.32 -4.25 5.79
N TRP A 81 -5.94 -5.21 4.95
CA TRP A 81 -5.49 -4.98 3.59
C TRP A 81 -6.53 -4.24 2.78
N ASN A 82 -7.74 -4.80 2.64
CA ASN A 82 -8.82 -4.21 1.84
C ASN A 82 -9.14 -2.78 2.27
N LYS A 83 -9.25 -2.53 3.58
CA LYS A 83 -9.52 -1.19 4.12
C LYS A 83 -8.42 -0.19 3.76
N LEU A 84 -7.16 -0.62 3.83
CA LEU A 84 -6.02 0.24 3.50
C LEU A 84 -5.89 0.46 2.00
N SER A 85 -6.17 -0.57 1.19
CA SER A 85 -6.23 -0.47 -0.27
C SER A 85 -7.30 0.53 -0.73
N GLU A 86 -8.51 0.45 -0.17
CA GLU A 86 -9.59 1.40 -0.48
C GLU A 86 -9.20 2.84 -0.11
N ALA A 87 -8.57 3.02 1.05
CA ALA A 87 -8.09 4.34 1.47
C ALA A 87 -7.01 4.88 0.51
N PHE A 88 -6.09 4.02 0.08
CA PHE A 88 -5.03 4.37 -0.86
C PHE A 88 -5.58 4.75 -2.23
N GLU A 89 -6.46 3.92 -2.81
CA GLU A 89 -7.11 4.18 -4.10
C GLU A 89 -7.95 5.46 -4.08
N CYS A 90 -8.72 5.69 -3.01
CA CYS A 90 -9.50 6.92 -2.84
C CYS A 90 -8.59 8.15 -2.80
N PHE A 91 -7.46 8.06 -2.10
CA PHE A 91 -6.51 9.15 -2.00
C PHE A 91 -5.83 9.47 -3.33
N ILE A 92 -5.36 8.44 -4.04
CA ILE A 92 -4.77 8.60 -5.37
C ILE A 92 -5.77 9.16 -6.37
N THR A 93 -7.04 8.74 -6.29
CA THR A 93 -8.11 9.27 -7.15
C THR A 93 -8.28 10.77 -6.94
N LYS A 94 -8.36 11.21 -5.68
CA LYS A 94 -8.46 12.64 -5.32
C LYS A 94 -7.24 13.46 -5.75
N LEU A 95 -6.05 12.85 -5.74
CA LEU A 95 -4.82 13.49 -6.23
C LEU A 95 -4.75 13.63 -7.75
N LYS A 96 -5.50 12.81 -8.48
CA LYS A 96 -5.54 12.80 -9.95
C LYS A 96 -6.66 13.70 -10.51
N GLU A 97 -7.69 14.01 -9.73
CA GLU A 97 -8.72 15.03 -10.04
C GLU A 97 -8.13 16.45 -10.08
#